data_AF-A0A925ZVQ8-F1
#
_entry.id   AF-A0A925ZVQ8-F1
#
_cell.length_a   1.000
_cell.length_b   1.000
_cell.length_c   1.000
_cell.angle_alpha   90.00
_cell.angle_beta   90.00
_cell.angle_gamma   90.00
#
_symmetry.space_group_name_H-M   'P 1'
#
loop_
_entity.id
_entity.type
_entity.pdbx_description
1 polymer ?
#
loop_
_entity_poly.entity_id
_entity_poly.type
_entity_poly.pdbx_seq_one_letter_code
_entity_poly.pdbx_strand_id
1 'polypeptide(L)'
;AEGVDQTRGWFFTLHALAVMLEDSVAFKNVMANGLVLDKSGNKMSKRLGNAADPFQTIQQYGPDATRWYMIANAQPWDNLKFDVAGITEVQRRFFGTLFNTYSFYALYANLDGFQAREFDRVPYGELTELDRWILSKLQSLIVEVRGHYDGYDPTKAARAIQDFVTEQLSNWHVRLSRRRFWKGELTPDKRAAYETLQECLVVVAQLMAPIAPFFAEWLYQNMTGGMRAEAVARHTPLAPESVHLTLLVEAAENRIDKALEESMDLAQRISSLTHSLRKKSGIKVRQPLQKIVVPVTQHEVLYSEAGTSIAEKVNRIKDLICAEVNVKDITYDAGTDMMVKSVKPNFKRLGQQFGARLKVVGARIQQMTSEEIEQLSRTNRLELIIDGEPILLGLDDVEIRTQDLPGWLVATDGPLTVALDVTLTDELRQEGVARELVNRLQNLRKDSGLEVQDKIRVTLGQQAGLEAAVLSFGDYIRGEVQAVALSFAADVNGGTVLEFDEYKVPVRLEVANG
;
A
#
# COMPACT_ATOMS: atom_id res chain seq x y z
N ALA A 1 14.77 0.43 32.00
CA ALA A 1 15.20 -0.67 31.12
C ALA A 1 16.71 -0.61 31.04
N GLU A 2 17.41 -1.72 31.13
CA GLU A 2 18.88 -1.79 31.06
C GLU A 2 19.29 -3.06 30.32
N GLY A 3 20.57 -3.17 29.93
CA GLY A 3 21.08 -4.38 29.30
C GLY A 3 20.90 -5.64 30.17
N VAL A 4 20.76 -6.80 29.54
CA VAL A 4 20.58 -8.09 30.23
C VAL A 4 21.67 -8.41 31.26
N ASP A 5 22.87 -7.86 31.08
CA ASP A 5 23.99 -7.94 32.03
C ASP A 5 23.69 -7.29 33.38
N GLN A 6 22.76 -6.33 33.45
CA GLN A 6 22.37 -5.64 34.69
C GLN A 6 21.43 -6.44 35.58
N THR A 7 20.94 -7.60 35.14
CA THR A 7 20.13 -8.52 35.96
C THR A 7 20.86 -9.00 37.22
N ARG A 8 22.19 -9.13 37.16
CA ARG A 8 23.05 -9.46 38.31
C ARG A 8 23.77 -8.26 38.91
N GLY A 9 23.64 -7.10 38.28
CA GLY A 9 24.22 -5.84 38.73
C GLY A 9 23.12 -4.96 39.30
N TRP A 10 22.82 -3.88 38.58
CA TRP A 10 21.97 -2.81 39.08
C TRP A 10 20.56 -3.28 39.51
N PHE A 11 19.90 -4.13 38.73
CA PHE A 11 18.55 -4.60 39.08
C PHE A 11 18.55 -5.37 40.40
N PHE A 12 19.54 -6.24 40.61
CA PHE A 12 19.68 -7.00 41.85
C PHE A 12 19.94 -6.08 43.04
N THR A 13 20.93 -5.17 42.93
CA THR A 13 21.31 -4.31 44.05
C THR A 13 20.17 -3.38 44.47
N LEU A 14 19.47 -2.76 43.53
CA LEU A 14 18.32 -1.90 43.85
C LEU A 14 17.21 -2.69 44.55
N HIS A 15 16.86 -3.86 44.01
CA HIS A 15 15.77 -4.65 44.57
C HIS A 15 16.11 -5.20 45.95
N ALA A 16 17.36 -5.66 46.16
CA ALA A 16 17.81 -6.12 47.47
C ALA A 16 17.77 -5.00 48.52
N LEU A 17 18.24 -3.79 48.19
CA LEU A 17 18.18 -2.64 49.10
C LEU A 17 16.75 -2.23 49.42
N ALA A 18 15.86 -2.17 48.43
CA ALA A 18 14.46 -1.81 48.65
C ALA A 18 13.75 -2.81 49.58
N VAL A 19 14.01 -4.12 49.43
CA VAL A 19 13.46 -5.15 50.32
C VAL A 19 14.03 -5.04 51.73
N MET A 20 15.35 -4.85 51.86
CA MET A 20 16.02 -4.83 53.17
C MET A 20 15.71 -3.57 53.99
N LEU A 21 15.54 -2.42 53.33
CA LEU A 21 15.37 -1.13 53.99
C LEU A 21 13.90 -0.71 54.12
N GLU A 22 13.07 -1.05 53.13
CA GLU A 22 11.71 -0.51 52.97
C GLU A 22 10.63 -1.60 52.84
N ASP A 23 11.01 -2.89 52.91
CA ASP A 23 10.11 -4.05 52.68
C ASP A 23 9.26 -3.90 51.40
N SER A 24 9.89 -3.43 50.32
CA SER A 24 9.21 -3.07 49.07
C SER A 24 10.00 -3.45 47.81
N VAL A 25 9.31 -3.47 46.67
CA VAL A 25 9.94 -3.66 45.35
C VAL A 25 10.58 -2.36 44.87
N ALA A 26 11.80 -2.42 44.33
CA ALA A 26 12.48 -1.23 43.80
C ALA A 26 11.84 -0.66 42.52
N PHE A 27 11.08 -1.46 41.79
CA PHE A 27 10.45 -1.10 40.53
C PHE A 27 9.22 -2.00 40.30
N LYS A 28 8.23 -1.46 39.57
CA LYS A 28 7.01 -2.21 39.20
C LYS A 28 7.13 -2.90 37.84
N ASN A 29 8.00 -2.39 36.96
CA ASN A 29 8.25 -2.93 35.63
C ASN A 29 9.76 -3.03 35.38
N VAL A 30 10.20 -4.14 34.76
CA VAL A 30 11.61 -4.37 34.38
C VAL A 30 11.66 -4.80 32.94
N MET A 31 12.53 -4.15 32.17
CA MET A 31 12.85 -4.51 30.79
C MET A 31 14.36 -4.71 30.70
N ALA A 32 14.75 -5.93 30.37
CA ALA A 32 16.14 -6.32 30.15
C ALA A 32 16.39 -6.36 28.63
N ASN A 33 17.18 -5.41 28.14
CA ASN A 33 17.42 -5.25 26.73
C ASN A 33 18.45 -6.25 26.21
N GLY A 34 18.29 -6.68 24.96
CA GLY A 34 19.31 -7.41 24.23
C GLY A 34 20.55 -6.55 23.95
N LEU A 35 21.61 -7.20 23.46
CA LEU A 35 22.86 -6.54 23.10
C LEU A 35 22.79 -6.01 21.67
N VAL A 36 23.49 -4.90 21.43
CA VAL A 36 23.78 -4.45 20.07
C VAL A 36 25.04 -5.17 19.58
N LEU A 37 24.87 -5.95 18.52
CA LEU A 37 25.88 -6.77 17.86
C LEU A 37 26.28 -6.13 16.53
N ASP A 38 27.45 -6.48 16.00
CA ASP A 38 27.78 -6.12 14.62
C ASP A 38 26.83 -6.80 13.62
N LYS A 39 26.91 -6.39 12.34
CA LYS A 39 26.09 -6.96 11.26
C LYS A 39 26.21 -8.48 11.11
N SER A 40 27.31 -9.08 11.57
CA SER A 40 27.56 -10.52 11.53
C SER A 40 27.10 -11.25 12.80
N GLY A 41 26.62 -10.51 13.81
CA GLY A 41 26.15 -11.05 15.08
C GLY A 41 27.26 -11.23 16.14
N ASN A 42 28.45 -10.66 15.94
CA ASN A 42 29.48 -10.69 16.97
C ASN A 42 29.33 -9.52 17.95
N LYS A 43 29.80 -9.70 19.18
CA LYS A 43 29.84 -8.63 20.17
C LYS A 43 30.73 -7.49 19.66
N MET A 44 30.21 -6.27 19.67
CA MET A 44 31.00 -5.09 19.31
C MET A 44 32.08 -4.83 20.36
N SER A 45 33.30 -4.57 19.91
CA SER A 45 34.38 -4.11 20.77
C SER A 45 35.34 -3.19 20.03
N LYS A 46 35.85 -2.16 20.73
CA LYS A 46 36.88 -1.27 20.18
C LYS A 46 38.14 -2.04 19.73
N ARG A 47 38.47 -3.14 20.41
CA ARG A 47 39.61 -4.01 20.08
C ARG A 47 39.44 -4.72 18.73
N LEU A 48 38.23 -5.15 18.39
CA LEU A 48 37.93 -5.83 17.13
C LEU A 48 37.67 -4.86 15.96
N GLY A 49 37.64 -3.54 16.22
CA GLY A 49 37.38 -2.52 15.21
C GLY A 49 35.97 -2.59 14.60
N ASN A 50 35.06 -3.39 15.18
CA ASN A 50 33.71 -3.62 14.68
C ASN A 50 32.64 -2.79 15.40
N ALA A 51 33.03 -1.90 16.31
CA ALA A 51 32.11 -1.04 17.03
C ALA A 51 31.66 0.14 16.16
N ALA A 52 30.34 0.31 16.00
CA ALA A 52 29.78 1.52 15.41
C ALA A 52 29.88 2.68 16.41
N ASP A 53 30.33 3.85 15.95
CA ASP A 53 30.32 5.07 16.75
C ASP A 53 28.92 5.71 16.70
N PRO A 54 28.21 5.84 17.85
CA PRO A 54 26.89 6.44 17.89
C PRO A 54 26.86 7.90 17.41
N PHE A 55 27.87 8.70 17.74
CA PHE A 55 27.90 10.12 17.38
C PHE A 55 28.18 10.31 15.90
N GLN A 56 29.09 9.52 15.31
CA GLN A 56 29.30 9.53 13.87
C GLN A 56 28.03 9.09 13.13
N THR A 57 27.35 8.06 13.63
CA THR A 57 26.08 7.57 13.08
C THR A 57 25.01 8.67 13.11
N ILE A 58 24.81 9.32 14.25
CA ILE A 58 23.83 10.40 14.41
C ILE A 58 24.20 11.60 13.53
N GLN A 59 25.48 11.96 13.44
CA GLN A 59 25.94 13.07 12.60
C GLN A 59 25.65 12.81 11.12
N GLN A 60 25.81 11.56 10.66
CA GLN A 60 25.63 11.20 9.26
C GLN A 60 24.16 10.96 8.88
N TYR A 61 23.39 10.29 9.73
CA TYR A 61 22.04 9.82 9.39
C TYR A 61 20.92 10.53 10.17
N GLY A 62 21.27 11.36 11.15
CA GLY A 62 20.33 12.00 12.05
C GLY A 62 19.86 11.09 13.19
N PRO A 63 19.42 11.70 14.31
CA PRO A 63 19.01 10.96 15.50
C PRO A 63 17.76 10.11 15.26
N ASP A 64 16.77 10.62 14.54
CA ASP A 64 15.47 9.95 14.40
C ASP A 64 15.51 8.72 13.52
N ALA A 65 16.21 8.76 12.39
CA ALA A 65 16.39 7.58 11.56
C ALA A 65 17.15 6.47 12.29
N THR A 66 18.16 6.86 13.08
CA THR A 66 18.93 5.93 13.91
C THR A 66 18.06 5.30 15.00
N ARG A 67 17.30 6.11 15.75
CA ARG A 67 16.38 5.62 16.79
C ARG A 67 15.31 4.71 16.20
N TRP A 68 14.68 5.14 15.11
CA TRP A 68 13.65 4.37 14.44
C TRP A 68 14.17 3.03 13.94
N TYR A 69 15.35 3.00 13.32
CA TYR A 69 16.00 1.75 12.92
C TYR A 69 16.22 0.81 14.11
N MET A 70 16.77 1.31 15.21
CA MET A 70 17.03 0.48 16.39
C MET A 70 15.75 -0.14 16.97
N ILE A 71 14.68 0.65 17.05
CA ILE A 71 13.40 0.22 17.62
C ILE A 71 12.63 -0.69 16.67
N ALA A 72 12.55 -0.36 15.37
CA ALA A 72 11.75 -1.13 14.42
C ALA A 72 12.42 -2.46 14.01
N ASN A 73 13.75 -2.58 14.12
CA ASN A 73 14.47 -3.75 13.61
C ASN A 73 14.47 -4.95 14.57
N ALA A 74 14.52 -4.72 15.88
CA ALA A 74 14.51 -5.79 16.89
C ALA A 74 13.66 -5.40 18.09
N GLN A 75 12.99 -6.40 18.68
CA GLN A 75 12.31 -6.23 19.97
C GLN A 75 13.31 -5.82 21.05
N PRO A 76 12.90 -5.07 22.09
CA PRO A 76 13.83 -4.60 23.11
C PRO A 76 14.65 -5.71 23.79
N TRP A 77 14.04 -6.88 24.01
CA TRP A 77 14.67 -8.04 24.66
C TRP A 77 15.51 -8.91 23.71
N ASP A 78 15.45 -8.67 22.40
CA ASP A 78 16.24 -9.40 21.40
C ASP A 78 17.55 -8.67 21.08
N ASN A 79 18.56 -9.41 20.65
CA ASN A 79 19.81 -8.81 20.19
C ASN A 79 19.61 -8.10 18.84
N LEU A 80 20.06 -6.85 18.74
CA LEU A 80 20.05 -6.07 17.50
C LEU A 80 21.35 -6.31 16.72
N LYS A 81 21.26 -6.91 15.52
CA LYS A 81 22.37 -6.93 14.56
C LYS A 81 22.43 -5.60 13.83
N PHE A 82 23.35 -4.73 14.24
CA PHE A 82 23.43 -3.36 13.75
C PHE A 82 24.07 -3.31 12.36
N ASP A 83 23.32 -2.77 11.41
CA ASP A 83 23.74 -2.50 10.04
C ASP A 83 23.33 -1.09 9.63
N VAL A 84 24.33 -0.29 9.27
CA VAL A 84 24.16 1.10 8.82
C VAL A 84 23.29 1.19 7.56
N ALA A 85 23.30 0.15 6.71
CA ALA A 85 22.43 0.10 5.53
C ALA A 85 20.94 0.13 5.91
N GLY A 86 20.57 -0.46 7.05
CA GLY A 86 19.21 -0.45 7.57
C GLY A 86 18.73 0.96 7.96
N ILE A 87 19.63 1.83 8.43
CA ILE A 87 19.30 3.23 8.72
C ILE A 87 18.97 3.98 7.43
N THR A 88 19.77 3.76 6.37
CA THR A 88 19.54 4.36 5.05
C THR A 88 18.20 3.90 4.46
N GLU A 89 17.84 2.63 4.68
CA GLU A 89 16.54 2.11 4.26
C GLU A 89 15.38 2.78 5.00
N VAL A 90 15.48 2.97 6.32
CA VAL A 90 14.48 3.70 7.12
C VAL A 90 14.35 5.15 6.67
N GLN A 91 15.46 5.85 6.42
CA GLN A 91 15.43 7.21 5.87
C GLN A 91 14.68 7.27 4.54
N ARG A 92 14.98 6.35 3.62
CA ARG A 92 14.39 6.37 2.28
C ARG A 92 12.93 5.94 2.26
N ARG A 93 12.60 4.84 2.96
CA ARG A 93 11.27 4.21 2.89
C ARG A 93 10.26 4.86 3.81
N PHE A 94 10.64 5.20 5.04
CA PHE A 94 9.71 5.77 6.01
C PHE A 94 9.75 7.30 5.98
N PHE A 95 10.85 7.91 6.44
CA PHE A 95 10.95 9.37 6.55
C PHE A 95 10.82 10.08 5.21
N GLY A 96 11.43 9.53 4.16
CA GLY A 96 11.31 10.05 2.79
C GLY A 96 9.87 10.02 2.29
N THR A 97 9.13 8.94 2.56
CA THR A 97 7.71 8.84 2.20
C THR A 97 6.87 9.83 3.00
N LEU A 98 7.05 9.91 4.32
CA LEU A 98 6.33 10.85 5.17
C LEU A 98 6.59 12.31 4.76
N PHE A 99 7.85 12.66 4.51
CA PHE A 99 8.24 13.99 4.04
C PHE A 99 7.64 14.32 2.66
N ASN A 100 7.61 13.36 1.74
CA ASN A 100 6.98 13.54 0.43
C ASN A 100 5.46 13.72 0.55
N THR A 101 4.81 12.99 1.45
CA THR A 101 3.38 13.15 1.74
C THR A 101 3.08 14.54 2.31
N TYR A 102 3.86 15.00 3.28
CA TYR A 102 3.77 16.37 3.79
C TYR A 102 4.02 17.40 2.68
N SER A 103 5.07 17.22 1.87
CA SER A 103 5.44 18.17 0.81
C SER A 103 4.35 18.27 -0.25
N PHE A 104 3.71 17.15 -0.59
CA PHE A 104 2.53 17.11 -1.44
C PHE A 104 1.39 17.94 -0.83
N TYR A 105 1.04 17.69 0.43
CA TYR A 105 0.01 18.45 1.14
C TYR A 105 0.32 19.96 1.13
N ALA A 106 1.53 20.34 1.56
CA ALA A 106 1.96 21.73 1.69
C ALA A 106 1.95 22.45 0.35
N LEU A 107 2.40 21.80 -0.73
CA LEU A 107 2.39 22.38 -2.07
C LEU A 107 0.98 22.76 -2.50
N TYR A 108 0.05 21.82 -2.48
CA TYR A 108 -1.30 22.07 -2.99
C TYR A 108 -2.14 22.93 -2.04
N ALA A 109 -2.00 22.74 -0.72
CA ALA A 109 -2.68 23.59 0.26
C ALA A 109 -2.28 25.07 0.11
N ASN A 110 -0.99 25.35 -0.12
CA ASN A 110 -0.51 26.71 -0.36
C ASN A 110 -1.00 27.27 -1.71
N LEU A 111 -1.03 26.46 -2.77
CA LEU A 111 -1.56 26.88 -4.08
C LEU A 111 -3.05 27.26 -4.00
N ASP A 112 -3.83 26.56 -3.19
CA ASP A 112 -5.25 26.84 -2.99
C ASP A 112 -5.54 27.88 -1.89
N GLY A 113 -4.50 28.36 -1.18
CA GLY A 113 -4.67 29.21 0.01
C GLY A 113 -5.45 28.53 1.14
N PHE A 114 -5.46 27.19 1.17
CA PHE A 114 -6.17 26.41 2.19
C PHE A 114 -5.54 26.61 3.56
N GLN A 115 -6.39 26.90 4.55
CA GLN A 115 -5.99 26.97 5.96
C GLN A 115 -6.75 25.92 6.75
N ALA A 116 -6.00 24.98 7.32
CA ALA A 116 -6.58 23.95 8.16
C ALA A 116 -7.17 24.57 9.43
N ARG A 117 -8.40 24.15 9.76
CA ARG A 117 -9.08 24.51 11.01
C ARG A 117 -9.37 23.26 11.83
N GLU A 118 -9.41 23.43 13.14
CA GLU A 118 -9.78 22.34 14.03
C GLU A 118 -11.30 22.18 14.05
N PHE A 119 -12.01 23.32 14.13
CA PHE A 119 -13.45 23.39 14.10
C PHE A 119 -13.91 23.80 12.70
N ASP A 120 -15.13 23.42 12.32
CA ASP A 120 -15.62 23.51 10.93
C ASP A 120 -14.83 22.57 10.01
N ARG A 121 -14.98 21.26 10.23
CA ARG A 121 -14.52 20.22 9.30
C ARG A 121 -15.71 19.63 8.57
N VAL A 122 -15.46 19.09 7.39
CA VAL A 122 -16.46 18.34 6.63
C VAL A 122 -16.97 17.17 7.50
N PRO A 123 -18.30 17.04 7.71
CA PRO A 123 -18.85 15.98 8.54
C PRO A 123 -18.49 14.59 8.04
N TYR A 124 -18.26 13.65 8.96
CA TYR A 124 -17.84 12.28 8.62
C TYR A 124 -18.77 11.56 7.62
N GLY A 125 -20.08 11.83 7.69
CA GLY A 125 -21.07 11.26 6.76
C GLY A 125 -20.96 11.78 5.31
N GLU A 126 -20.36 12.94 5.11
CA GLU A 126 -20.16 13.58 3.80
C GLU A 126 -18.80 13.24 3.17
N LEU A 127 -17.93 12.56 3.92
CA LEU A 127 -16.64 12.10 3.42
C LEU A 127 -16.80 11.00 2.37
N THR A 128 -15.86 10.96 1.43
CA THR A 128 -15.77 9.87 0.45
C THR A 128 -15.46 8.55 1.15
N GLU A 129 -15.75 7.41 0.51
CA GLU A 129 -15.38 6.10 1.08
C GLU A 129 -13.88 5.96 1.31
N LEU A 130 -13.05 6.54 0.43
CA LEU A 130 -11.60 6.54 0.57
C LEU A 130 -11.13 7.32 1.81
N ASP A 131 -11.75 8.47 2.10
CA ASP A 131 -11.45 9.27 3.29
C ASP A 131 -11.94 8.59 4.57
N ARG A 132 -13.16 8.06 4.57
CA ARG A 132 -13.68 7.28 5.72
C ARG A 132 -12.80 6.07 6.01
N TRP A 133 -12.33 5.39 4.97
CA TRP A 133 -11.44 4.26 5.11
C TRP A 133 -10.12 4.64 5.77
N ILE A 134 -9.41 5.66 5.27
CA ILE A 134 -8.11 6.01 5.84
C ILE A 134 -8.25 6.51 7.29
N LEU A 135 -9.35 7.18 7.61
CA LEU A 135 -9.66 7.61 8.98
C LEU A 135 -10.00 6.43 9.88
N SER A 136 -10.72 5.41 9.38
CA SER A 136 -10.92 4.14 10.10
C SER A 136 -9.58 3.45 10.38
N LYS A 137 -8.71 3.33 9.36
CA LYS A 137 -7.37 2.76 9.51
C LYS A 137 -6.52 3.57 10.51
N LEU A 138 -6.67 4.89 10.53
CA LEU A 138 -6.01 5.77 11.50
C LEU A 138 -6.49 5.47 12.93
N GLN A 139 -7.80 5.32 13.14
CA GLN A 139 -8.33 4.97 14.47
C GLN A 139 -7.89 3.57 14.91
N SER A 140 -7.91 2.58 14.00
CA SER A 140 -7.36 1.25 14.23
C SER A 140 -5.86 1.29 14.60
N LEU A 141 -5.08 2.13 13.91
CA LEU A 141 -3.67 2.35 14.22
C LEU A 141 -3.48 2.93 15.63
N ILE A 142 -4.30 3.90 16.04
CA ILE A 142 -4.23 4.50 17.38
C ILE A 142 -4.43 3.41 18.44
N VAL A 143 -5.44 2.54 18.29
CA VAL A 143 -5.69 1.43 19.22
C VAL A 143 -4.49 0.49 19.27
N GLU A 144 -3.98 0.07 18.12
CA GLU A 144 -2.85 -0.87 18.00
C GLU A 144 -1.57 -0.30 18.63
N VAL A 145 -1.19 0.93 18.28
CA VAL A 145 0.04 1.58 18.76
C VAL A 145 -0.02 1.84 20.26
N ARG A 146 -1.17 2.28 20.79
CA ARG A 146 -1.34 2.47 22.23
C ARG A 146 -1.20 1.14 22.97
N GLY A 147 -1.86 0.08 22.50
CA GLY A 147 -1.74 -1.25 23.07
C GLY A 147 -0.30 -1.77 23.07
N HIS A 148 0.47 -1.48 22.01
CA HIS A 148 1.89 -1.81 21.95
C HIS A 148 2.75 -1.01 22.93
N TYR A 149 2.51 0.29 23.08
CA TYR A 149 3.22 1.10 24.09
C TYR A 149 2.86 0.70 25.52
N ASP A 150 1.59 0.42 25.82
CA ASP A 150 1.14 -0.07 27.12
C ASP A 150 1.77 -1.44 27.45
N GLY A 151 1.99 -2.27 26.43
CA GLY A 151 2.70 -3.55 26.51
C GLY A 151 4.23 -3.47 26.50
N TYR A 152 4.82 -2.27 26.50
CA TYR A 152 6.27 -2.04 26.38
C TYR A 152 6.93 -2.67 25.13
N ASP A 153 6.17 -2.81 24.02
CA ASP A 153 6.63 -3.30 22.71
C ASP A 153 6.68 -2.15 21.68
N PRO A 154 7.70 -1.26 21.76
CA PRO A 154 7.81 -0.13 20.83
C PRO A 154 8.15 -0.56 19.40
N THR A 155 8.61 -1.80 19.21
CA THR A 155 8.97 -2.35 17.89
C THR A 155 7.75 -2.56 17.02
N LYS A 156 6.68 -3.18 17.56
CA LYS A 156 5.43 -3.33 16.82
C LYS A 156 4.75 -1.99 16.59
N ALA A 157 4.77 -1.08 17.57
CA ALA A 157 4.29 0.29 17.40
C ALA A 157 4.98 0.99 16.22
N ALA A 158 6.32 0.95 16.15
CA ALA A 158 7.08 1.55 15.05
C ALA A 158 6.69 0.96 13.69
N ARG A 159 6.56 -0.37 13.60
CA ARG A 159 6.19 -1.06 12.36
C ARG A 159 4.77 -0.70 11.91
N ALA A 160 3.80 -0.70 12.82
CA ALA A 160 2.43 -0.32 12.52
C ALA A 160 2.33 1.12 11.99
N ILE A 161 3.05 2.07 12.61
CA ILE A 161 3.10 3.46 12.14
C ILE A 161 3.75 3.54 10.75
N GLN A 162 4.86 2.83 10.55
CA GLN A 162 5.55 2.80 9.27
C GLN A 162 4.65 2.26 8.16
N ASP A 163 4.02 1.11 8.39
CA ASP A 163 3.15 0.45 7.41
C ASP A 163 1.91 1.30 7.10
N PHE A 164 1.33 1.97 8.10
CA PHE A 164 0.25 2.94 7.86
C PHE A 164 0.71 4.08 6.93
N VAL A 165 1.85 4.71 7.23
CA VAL A 165 2.35 5.84 6.44
C VAL A 165 2.71 5.43 5.02
N THR A 166 3.42 4.31 4.85
CA THR A 166 3.92 3.90 3.53
C THR A 166 2.83 3.26 2.69
N GLU A 167 2.12 2.27 3.24
CA GLU A 167 1.17 1.47 2.47
C GLU A 167 -0.20 2.11 2.44
N GLN A 168 -0.74 2.53 3.58
CA GLN A 168 -2.14 2.98 3.64
C GLN A 168 -2.29 4.44 3.20
N LEU A 169 -1.52 5.34 3.81
CA LEU A 169 -1.63 6.77 3.58
C LEU A 169 -0.99 7.17 2.24
N SER A 170 0.29 6.90 2.04
CA SER A 170 1.00 7.34 0.84
C SER A 170 0.60 6.53 -0.41
N ASN A 171 0.76 5.21 -0.36
CA ASN A 171 0.62 4.36 -1.54
C ASN A 171 -0.84 4.17 -1.99
N TRP A 172 -1.82 4.26 -1.09
CA TRP A 172 -3.24 4.12 -1.44
C TRP A 172 -4.01 5.44 -1.35
N HIS A 173 -4.18 6.01 -0.16
CA HIS A 173 -5.04 7.19 0.02
C HIS A 173 -4.57 8.40 -0.81
N VAL A 174 -3.34 8.85 -0.60
CA VAL A 174 -2.80 10.05 -1.27
C VAL A 174 -2.70 9.82 -2.76
N ARG A 175 -2.18 8.66 -3.21
CA ARG A 175 -2.02 8.35 -4.63
C ARG A 175 -3.35 8.35 -5.38
N LEU A 176 -4.40 7.74 -4.83
CA LEU A 176 -5.73 7.71 -5.44
C LEU A 176 -6.45 9.06 -5.32
N SER A 177 -6.18 9.82 -4.27
CA SER A 177 -6.78 11.15 -4.06
C SER A 177 -6.11 12.28 -4.84
N ARG A 178 -4.97 12.08 -5.52
CA ARG A 178 -4.21 13.15 -6.20
C ARG A 178 -5.06 14.04 -7.11
N ARG A 179 -6.04 13.46 -7.80
CA ARG A 179 -6.95 14.19 -8.70
C ARG A 179 -7.85 15.19 -7.95
N ARG A 180 -8.18 14.93 -6.68
CA ARG A 180 -8.99 15.81 -5.83
C ARG A 180 -8.23 17.06 -5.41
N PHE A 181 -6.92 16.93 -5.21
CA PHE A 181 -6.02 18.06 -4.93
C PHE A 181 -5.71 18.88 -6.21
N TRP A 182 -5.95 18.30 -7.39
CA TRP A 182 -5.65 18.92 -8.67
C TRP A 182 -6.79 19.82 -9.16
N LYS A 183 -6.46 21.08 -9.49
CA LYS A 183 -7.33 22.09 -10.13
C LYS A 183 -8.66 22.40 -9.42
N GLY A 184 -9.27 23.50 -9.87
CA GLY A 184 -10.60 23.93 -9.46
C GLY A 184 -10.61 24.75 -8.17
N GLU A 185 -11.76 25.37 -7.93
CA GLU A 185 -12.06 26.03 -6.66
C GLU A 185 -11.94 25.05 -5.49
N LEU A 186 -11.80 25.57 -4.28
CA LEU A 186 -11.82 24.77 -3.06
C LEU A 186 -13.23 24.21 -2.82
N THR A 187 -13.57 23.14 -3.53
CA THR A 187 -14.84 22.43 -3.39
C THR A 187 -14.91 21.72 -2.03
N PRO A 188 -16.13 21.37 -1.55
CA PRO A 188 -16.27 20.57 -0.32
C PRO A 188 -15.49 19.25 -0.36
N ASP A 189 -15.45 18.57 -1.52
CA ASP A 189 -14.67 17.34 -1.68
C ASP A 189 -13.16 17.58 -1.57
N LYS A 190 -12.65 18.64 -2.23
CA LYS A 190 -11.23 19.01 -2.16
C LYS A 190 -10.82 19.40 -0.74
N ARG A 191 -11.68 20.17 -0.05
CA ARG A 191 -11.53 20.52 1.36
C ARG A 191 -11.46 19.26 2.25
N ALA A 192 -12.38 18.30 2.06
CA ALA A 192 -12.39 17.04 2.80
C ALA A 192 -11.08 16.25 2.64
N ALA A 193 -10.52 16.23 1.42
CA ALA A 193 -9.24 15.59 1.15
C ALA A 193 -8.08 16.23 1.94
N TYR A 194 -8.02 17.57 2.00
CA TYR A 194 -7.01 18.28 2.80
C TYR A 194 -7.18 18.03 4.30
N GLU A 195 -8.40 18.16 4.81
CA GLU A 195 -8.69 17.98 6.24
C GLU A 195 -8.35 16.56 6.71
N THR A 196 -8.70 15.56 5.88
CA THR A 196 -8.40 14.15 6.14
C THR A 196 -6.89 13.90 6.18
N LEU A 197 -6.15 14.36 5.17
CA LEU A 197 -4.70 14.18 5.12
C LEU A 197 -3.99 14.91 6.26
N GLN A 198 -4.46 16.11 6.61
CA GLN A 198 -3.93 16.87 7.73
C GLN A 198 -4.17 16.14 9.07
N GLU A 199 -5.34 15.54 9.29
CA GLU A 199 -5.64 14.76 10.49
C GLU A 199 -4.67 13.57 10.63
N CYS A 200 -4.49 12.82 9.54
CA CYS A 200 -3.54 11.71 9.51
C CYS A 200 -2.12 12.16 9.85
N LEU A 201 -1.64 13.28 9.31
CA LEU A 201 -0.28 13.77 9.55
C LEU A 201 -0.07 14.25 11.00
N VAL A 202 -1.06 14.91 11.61
CA VAL A 202 -1.00 15.30 13.04
C VAL A 202 -0.94 14.07 13.94
N VAL A 203 -1.83 13.10 13.71
CA VAL A 203 -1.87 11.88 14.53
C VAL A 203 -0.59 11.07 14.36
N VAL A 204 -0.08 10.92 13.13
CA VAL A 204 1.22 10.26 12.89
C VAL A 204 2.34 10.96 13.66
N ALA A 205 2.39 12.29 13.66
CA ALA A 205 3.38 13.04 14.44
C ALA A 205 3.29 12.71 15.94
N GLN A 206 2.08 12.65 16.51
CA GLN A 206 1.88 12.28 17.92
C GLN A 206 2.32 10.84 18.21
N LEU A 207 1.89 9.88 17.40
CA LEU A 207 2.19 8.45 17.61
C LEU A 207 3.70 8.15 17.48
N MET A 208 4.39 8.86 16.59
CA MET A 208 5.82 8.65 16.33
C MET A 208 6.75 9.41 17.29
N ALA A 209 6.24 10.41 18.03
CA ALA A 209 7.02 11.30 18.89
C ALA A 209 7.93 10.58 19.92
N PRO A 210 7.51 9.48 20.58
CA PRO A 210 8.38 8.75 21.52
C PRO A 210 9.65 8.15 20.88
N ILE A 211 9.59 7.85 19.58
CA ILE A 211 10.66 7.17 18.84
C ILE A 211 11.49 8.18 18.04
N ALA A 212 10.82 9.09 17.30
CA ALA A 212 11.42 10.07 16.39
C ALA A 212 11.04 11.52 16.79
N PRO A 213 11.58 12.03 17.91
CA PRO A 213 11.08 13.26 18.52
C PRO A 213 11.29 14.54 17.69
N PHE A 214 12.36 14.63 16.90
CA PHE A 214 12.66 15.87 16.17
C PHE A 214 11.78 16.02 14.92
N PHE A 215 11.59 14.93 14.16
CA PHE A 215 10.73 14.88 12.99
C PHE A 215 9.27 15.01 13.39
N ALA A 216 8.85 14.35 14.48
CA ALA A 216 7.52 14.50 15.04
C ALA A 216 7.21 15.96 15.40
N GLU A 217 8.13 16.64 16.09
CA GLU A 217 8.00 18.05 16.44
C GLU A 217 7.88 18.92 15.18
N TRP A 218 8.79 18.75 14.22
CA TRP A 218 8.74 19.48 12.95
C TRP A 218 7.40 19.27 12.22
N LEU A 219 6.94 18.03 12.09
CA LEU A 219 5.69 17.72 11.38
C LEU A 219 4.48 18.32 12.12
N TYR A 220 4.42 18.14 13.43
CA TYR A 220 3.36 18.68 14.28
C TYR A 220 3.25 20.20 14.17
N GLN A 221 4.37 20.91 14.27
CA GLN A 221 4.40 22.37 14.13
C GLN A 221 3.84 22.82 12.78
N ASN A 222 4.28 22.21 11.69
CA ASN A 222 3.81 22.57 10.35
C ASN A 222 2.33 22.25 10.12
N MET A 223 1.79 21.20 10.75
CA MET A 223 0.39 20.81 10.61
C MET A 223 -0.57 21.56 11.53
N THR A 224 -0.10 22.05 12.69
CA THR A 224 -0.95 22.67 13.71
C THR A 224 -0.81 24.18 13.82
N GLY A 225 0.23 24.78 13.23
CA GLY A 225 0.50 26.22 13.34
C GLY A 225 -0.69 27.11 12.98
N GLY A 226 -1.43 26.77 11.92
CA GLY A 226 -2.62 27.52 11.45
C GLY A 226 -3.87 27.39 12.35
N MET A 227 -3.93 26.37 13.21
CA MET A 227 -5.07 26.09 14.09
C MET A 227 -4.80 26.33 15.57
N ARG A 228 -3.53 26.56 15.96
CA ARG A 228 -3.12 26.65 17.37
C ARG A 228 -3.82 27.77 18.15
N ALA A 229 -4.02 28.93 17.54
CA ALA A 229 -4.71 30.04 18.20
C ALA A 229 -6.15 29.67 18.58
N GLU A 230 -6.84 28.96 17.69
CA GLU A 230 -8.20 28.45 17.94
C GLU A 230 -8.19 27.34 19.00
N ALA A 231 -7.24 26.42 18.91
CA ALA A 231 -7.05 25.33 19.86
C ALA A 231 -6.82 25.84 21.29
N VAL A 232 -5.95 26.85 21.47
CA VAL A 232 -5.69 27.50 22.76
C VAL A 232 -6.95 28.18 23.30
N ALA A 233 -7.66 28.93 22.45
CA ALA A 233 -8.88 29.63 22.85
C ALA A 233 -10.00 28.68 23.30
N ARG A 234 -10.01 27.44 22.78
CA ARG A 234 -11.03 26.42 23.06
C ARG A 234 -10.55 25.28 23.96
N HIS A 235 -9.34 25.38 24.49
CA HIS A 235 -8.73 24.38 25.38
C HIS A 235 -8.73 22.95 24.80
N THR A 236 -8.34 22.79 23.54
CA THR A 236 -8.31 21.48 22.88
C THR A 236 -6.97 20.75 23.10
N PRO A 237 -6.91 19.43 22.86
CA PRO A 237 -5.65 18.68 22.90
C PRO A 237 -4.56 19.16 21.93
N LEU A 238 -4.90 20.01 20.95
CA LEU A 238 -3.95 20.63 20.01
C LEU A 238 -3.47 22.02 20.45
N ALA A 239 -3.89 22.50 21.64
CA ALA A 239 -3.43 23.77 22.21
C ALA A 239 -1.92 23.83 22.51
N PRO A 240 -1.26 22.75 22.98
CA PRO A 240 0.16 22.80 23.29
C PRO A 240 1.01 23.18 22.07
N GLU A 241 2.09 23.94 22.32
CA GLU A 241 2.95 24.37 21.22
C GLU A 241 3.77 23.23 20.62
N SER A 242 4.14 22.24 21.43
CA SER A 242 4.99 21.10 21.04
C SER A 242 4.23 19.78 21.13
N VAL A 243 4.53 18.84 20.23
CA VAL A 243 3.95 17.49 20.26
C VAL A 243 4.26 16.77 21.57
N HIS A 244 5.42 17.07 22.17
CA HIS A 244 5.90 16.48 23.43
C HIS A 244 5.15 16.97 24.66
N LEU A 245 4.30 17.98 24.50
CA LEU A 245 3.39 18.49 25.54
C LEU A 245 1.95 18.03 25.30
N THR A 246 1.70 17.24 24.25
CA THR A 246 0.40 16.63 23.99
C THR A 246 0.27 15.27 24.66
N LEU A 247 -0.97 14.86 24.93
CA LEU A 247 -1.27 13.46 25.24
C LEU A 247 -1.33 12.66 23.93
N LEU A 248 -1.01 11.37 23.99
CA LEU A 248 -1.31 10.47 22.87
C LEU A 248 -2.82 10.50 22.62
N VAL A 249 -3.18 10.71 21.36
CA VAL A 249 -4.58 10.77 20.91
C VAL A 249 -5.33 9.49 21.29
N GLU A 250 -6.59 9.63 21.66
CA GLU A 250 -7.50 8.52 21.91
C GLU A 250 -8.28 8.18 20.65
N ALA A 251 -8.52 6.88 20.42
CA ALA A 251 -9.24 6.44 19.24
C ALA A 251 -10.73 6.79 19.36
N ALA A 252 -11.27 7.39 18.30
CA ALA A 252 -12.70 7.53 18.12
C ALA A 252 -13.25 6.19 17.59
N GLU A 253 -13.57 5.25 18.49
CA GLU A 253 -14.00 3.89 18.11
C GLU A 253 -15.22 3.87 17.17
N ASN A 254 -16.10 4.86 17.27
CA ASN A 254 -17.24 5.04 16.37
C ASN A 254 -16.87 5.37 14.91
N ARG A 255 -15.60 5.69 14.62
CA ARG A 255 -15.06 5.91 13.27
C ARG A 255 -14.29 4.69 12.75
N ILE A 256 -14.26 3.58 13.50
CA ILE A 256 -13.71 2.31 13.04
C ILE A 256 -14.79 1.54 12.27
N ASP A 257 -14.65 1.45 10.95
CA ASP A 257 -15.48 0.64 10.06
C ASP A 257 -14.65 -0.56 9.56
N LYS A 258 -14.67 -1.66 10.33
CA LYS A 258 -13.94 -2.90 9.97
C LYS A 258 -14.38 -3.50 8.64
N ALA A 259 -15.66 -3.40 8.29
CA ALA A 259 -16.15 -3.90 7.02
C ALA A 259 -15.57 -3.11 5.83
N LEU A 260 -15.41 -1.79 5.97
CA LEU A 260 -14.73 -0.96 4.97
C LEU A 260 -13.22 -1.23 4.93
N GLU A 261 -12.56 -1.42 6.08
CA GLU A 261 -11.15 -1.82 6.13
C GLU A 261 -10.90 -3.13 5.38
N GLU A 262 -11.74 -4.16 5.62
CA GLU A 262 -11.68 -5.45 4.92
C GLU A 262 -11.97 -5.32 3.42
N SER A 263 -12.97 -4.51 3.06
CA SER A 263 -13.29 -4.25 1.65
C SER A 263 -12.08 -3.65 0.94
N MET A 264 -11.45 -2.65 1.54
CA MET A 264 -10.25 -2.03 0.98
C MET A 264 -9.06 -2.99 0.92
N ASP A 265 -8.82 -3.85 1.92
CA ASP A 265 -7.79 -4.89 1.83
C ASP A 265 -7.99 -5.79 0.60
N LEU A 266 -9.23 -6.21 0.33
CA LEU A 266 -9.56 -6.95 -0.89
C LEU A 266 -9.28 -6.13 -2.15
N ALA A 267 -9.55 -4.82 -2.18
CA ALA A 267 -9.15 -3.94 -3.28
C ALA A 267 -7.66 -4.03 -3.57
N GLN A 268 -6.84 -3.93 -2.51
CA GLN A 268 -5.40 -3.88 -2.62
C GLN A 268 -4.84 -5.19 -3.16
N ARG A 269 -5.40 -6.32 -2.68
CA ARG A 269 -5.02 -7.66 -3.12
C ARG A 269 -5.48 -7.96 -4.54
N ILE A 270 -6.72 -7.64 -4.91
CA ILE A 270 -7.22 -7.78 -6.30
C ILE A 270 -6.38 -6.95 -7.26
N SER A 271 -6.04 -5.72 -6.88
CA SER A 271 -5.22 -4.83 -7.70
C SER A 271 -3.80 -5.38 -7.87
N SER A 272 -3.19 -5.86 -6.79
CA SER A 272 -1.86 -6.49 -6.81
C SER A 272 -1.82 -7.74 -7.70
N LEU A 273 -2.82 -8.62 -7.58
CA LEU A 273 -2.97 -9.79 -8.43
C LEU A 273 -3.13 -9.39 -9.90
N THR A 274 -3.98 -8.41 -10.20
CA THR A 274 -4.18 -7.93 -11.57
C THR A 274 -2.91 -7.33 -12.16
N HIS A 275 -2.17 -6.51 -11.40
CA HIS A 275 -0.89 -5.97 -11.84
C HIS A 275 0.15 -7.06 -12.09
N SER A 276 0.15 -8.13 -11.28
CA SER A 276 1.03 -9.29 -11.50
C SER A 276 0.71 -10.00 -12.82
N LEU A 277 -0.58 -10.17 -13.16
CA LEU A 277 -1.04 -10.77 -14.42
C LEU A 277 -0.66 -9.92 -15.63
N ARG A 278 -0.86 -8.61 -15.55
CA ARG A 278 -0.41 -7.64 -16.54
C ARG A 278 1.11 -7.69 -16.76
N LYS A 279 1.89 -7.73 -15.67
CA LYS A 279 3.36 -7.84 -15.74
C LYS A 279 3.81 -9.14 -16.40
N LYS A 280 3.18 -10.27 -16.07
CA LYS A 280 3.48 -11.59 -16.65
C LYS A 280 3.21 -11.64 -18.16
N SER A 281 2.22 -10.87 -18.64
CA SER A 281 1.84 -10.79 -20.06
C SER A 281 2.43 -9.60 -20.82
N GLY A 282 3.20 -8.73 -20.16
CA GLY A 282 3.77 -7.53 -20.77
C GLY A 282 2.75 -6.42 -21.08
N ILE A 283 1.52 -6.52 -20.58
CA ILE A 283 0.46 -5.53 -20.84
C ILE A 283 0.62 -4.35 -19.87
N LYS A 284 0.87 -3.15 -20.41
CA LYS A 284 1.00 -1.92 -19.60
C LYS A 284 -0.34 -1.57 -18.94
N VAL A 285 -0.32 -0.99 -17.73
CA VAL A 285 -1.56 -0.49 -17.06
C VAL A 285 -2.28 0.57 -17.90
N ARG A 286 -1.54 1.39 -18.66
CA ARG A 286 -2.13 2.38 -19.57
C ARG A 286 -2.98 1.78 -20.69
N GLN A 287 -2.79 0.50 -21.03
CA GLN A 287 -3.68 -0.25 -21.91
C GLN A 287 -4.92 -0.68 -21.10
N PRO A 288 -6.10 -0.07 -21.32
CA PRO A 288 -7.31 -0.50 -20.64
C PRO A 288 -7.69 -1.92 -21.08
N LEU A 289 -8.28 -2.66 -20.16
CA LEU A 289 -8.78 -4.02 -20.39
C LEU A 289 -10.28 -4.09 -20.06
N GLN A 290 -10.96 -5.08 -20.62
CA GLN A 290 -12.42 -5.16 -20.54
C GLN A 290 -12.89 -5.43 -19.11
N LYS A 291 -12.45 -6.54 -18.51
CA LYS A 291 -12.96 -6.95 -17.20
C LYS A 291 -12.00 -7.80 -16.40
N ILE A 292 -12.23 -7.79 -15.10
CA ILE A 292 -11.75 -8.78 -14.14
C ILE A 292 -12.93 -9.66 -13.74
N VAL A 293 -12.66 -10.94 -13.53
CA VAL A 293 -13.59 -11.86 -12.89
C VAL A 293 -13.03 -12.30 -11.56
N VAL A 294 -13.83 -12.11 -10.50
CA VAL A 294 -13.55 -12.62 -9.16
C VAL A 294 -14.48 -13.83 -8.95
N PRO A 295 -13.95 -15.06 -8.93
CA PRO A 295 -14.73 -16.23 -8.57
C PRO A 295 -15.24 -16.09 -7.14
N VAL A 296 -16.53 -16.35 -6.93
CA VAL A 296 -17.17 -16.36 -5.62
C VAL A 296 -17.71 -17.77 -5.41
N THR A 297 -17.03 -18.55 -4.59
CA THR A 297 -17.48 -19.91 -4.26
C THR A 297 -18.68 -19.88 -3.31
N GLN A 298 -19.56 -20.88 -3.39
CA GLN A 298 -20.71 -21.02 -2.48
C GLN A 298 -20.33 -21.08 -0.99
N HIS A 299 -19.07 -21.36 -0.64
CA HIS A 299 -18.56 -21.35 0.73
C HIS A 299 -17.87 -20.03 1.13
N GLU A 300 -17.57 -19.12 0.18
CA GLU A 300 -17.22 -17.71 0.48
C GLU A 300 -18.46 -16.87 0.80
N VAL A 301 -19.65 -17.48 0.70
CA VAL A 301 -20.89 -17.02 1.34
C VAL A 301 -20.84 -17.25 2.86
N LEU A 302 -19.81 -17.90 3.41
CA LEU A 302 -19.56 -17.93 4.85
C LEU A 302 -18.91 -16.60 5.29
N TYR A 303 -19.81 -15.65 5.56
CA TYR A 303 -19.75 -14.57 6.53
C TYR A 303 -18.35 -14.24 7.11
N SER A 304 -17.87 -13.01 6.89
CA SER A 304 -17.06 -12.35 7.92
C SER A 304 -17.88 -12.18 9.19
N GLU A 305 -17.28 -11.77 10.31
CA GLU A 305 -18.00 -11.47 11.57
C GLU A 305 -19.24 -10.57 11.36
N ALA A 306 -19.26 -9.76 10.29
CA ALA A 306 -20.34 -8.87 9.87
C ALA A 306 -21.39 -9.43 8.87
N GLY A 307 -21.27 -10.67 8.38
CA GLY A 307 -22.30 -11.29 7.56
C GLY A 307 -22.32 -10.92 6.05
N THR A 308 -21.28 -10.28 5.51
CA THR A 308 -21.24 -9.74 4.14
C THR A 308 -20.40 -10.61 3.19
N SER A 309 -20.89 -10.88 1.99
CA SER A 309 -20.18 -11.67 0.96
C SER A 309 -18.98 -10.92 0.37
N ILE A 310 -17.99 -11.65 -0.19
CA ILE A 310 -16.87 -11.04 -0.92
C ILE A 310 -17.38 -10.16 -2.07
N ALA A 311 -18.43 -10.58 -2.77
CA ALA A 311 -19.02 -9.81 -3.85
C ALA A 311 -19.52 -8.44 -3.37
N GLU A 312 -20.25 -8.37 -2.27
CA GLU A 312 -20.75 -7.11 -1.71
C GLU A 312 -19.61 -6.19 -1.25
N LYS A 313 -18.58 -6.74 -0.62
CA LYS A 313 -17.39 -5.97 -0.21
C LYS A 313 -16.66 -5.38 -1.40
N VAL A 314 -16.38 -6.19 -2.41
CA VAL A 314 -15.70 -5.75 -3.64
C VAL A 314 -16.58 -4.76 -4.42
N ASN A 315 -17.91 -4.92 -4.40
CA ASN A 315 -18.82 -4.01 -5.09
C ASN A 315 -18.79 -2.58 -4.51
N ARG A 316 -18.67 -2.41 -3.18
CA ARG A 316 -18.56 -1.08 -2.55
C ARG A 316 -17.38 -0.27 -3.12
N ILE A 317 -16.28 -0.94 -3.41
CA ILE A 317 -15.01 -0.32 -3.80
C ILE A 317 -14.61 -0.62 -5.25
N LYS A 318 -15.56 -1.11 -6.05
CA LYS A 318 -15.35 -1.58 -7.42
C LYS A 318 -14.68 -0.51 -8.30
N ASP A 319 -15.17 0.72 -8.21
CA ASP A 319 -14.67 1.83 -9.01
C ASP A 319 -13.22 2.17 -8.69
N LEU A 320 -12.81 2.02 -7.41
CA LEU A 320 -11.41 2.21 -6.99
C LEU A 320 -10.52 1.14 -7.62
N ILE A 321 -10.94 -0.12 -7.61
CA ILE A 321 -10.19 -1.22 -8.23
C ILE A 321 -10.10 -1.01 -9.75
N CYS A 322 -11.22 -0.74 -10.42
CA CYS A 322 -11.28 -0.49 -11.86
C CYS A 322 -10.35 0.66 -12.29
N ALA A 323 -10.37 1.77 -11.54
CA ALA A 323 -9.50 2.91 -11.78
C ALA A 323 -8.01 2.56 -11.57
N GLU A 324 -7.71 1.79 -10.52
CA GLU A 324 -6.34 1.39 -10.16
C GLU A 324 -5.70 0.50 -11.23
N VAL A 325 -6.44 -0.50 -11.69
CA VAL A 325 -5.94 -1.50 -12.64
C VAL A 325 -6.28 -1.19 -14.09
N ASN A 326 -6.96 -0.08 -14.34
CA ASN A 326 -7.47 0.37 -15.63
C ASN A 326 -8.26 -0.72 -16.37
N VAL A 327 -9.33 -1.18 -15.72
CA VAL A 327 -10.26 -2.18 -16.25
C VAL A 327 -11.67 -1.56 -16.28
N LYS A 328 -12.50 -1.92 -17.26
CA LYS A 328 -13.85 -1.35 -17.39
C LYS A 328 -14.84 -1.90 -16.39
N ASP A 329 -14.72 -3.17 -16.02
CA ASP A 329 -15.68 -3.82 -15.15
C ASP A 329 -15.08 -4.93 -14.26
N ILE A 330 -15.77 -5.22 -13.15
CA ILE A 330 -15.53 -6.41 -12.32
C ILE A 330 -16.83 -7.20 -12.28
N THR A 331 -16.74 -8.46 -12.69
CA THR A 331 -17.84 -9.41 -12.63
C THR A 331 -17.53 -10.56 -11.68
N TYR A 332 -18.56 -11.23 -11.20
CA TYR A 332 -18.45 -12.33 -10.25
C TYR A 332 -18.93 -13.62 -10.92
N ASP A 333 -18.15 -14.69 -10.81
CA ASP A 333 -18.51 -16.01 -11.36
C ASP A 333 -18.67 -17.01 -10.21
N ALA A 334 -19.67 -17.90 -10.30
CA ALA A 334 -19.97 -18.90 -9.28
C ALA A 334 -18.99 -20.09 -9.28
N GLY A 335 -17.91 -20.02 -10.07
CA GLY A 335 -16.74 -20.89 -9.95
C GLY A 335 -16.66 -22.05 -10.94
N THR A 336 -17.59 -22.19 -11.89
CA THR A 336 -17.65 -23.36 -12.77
C THR A 336 -17.19 -23.14 -14.21
N ASP A 337 -17.32 -21.94 -14.78
CA ASP A 337 -17.12 -21.75 -16.23
C ASP A 337 -15.73 -21.22 -16.63
N MET A 338 -15.01 -20.53 -15.73
CA MET A 338 -13.76 -19.84 -16.11
C MET A 338 -12.45 -20.41 -15.55
N MET A 339 -12.52 -21.37 -14.61
CA MET A 339 -11.32 -21.92 -13.95
C MET A 339 -11.17 -23.41 -14.21
N VAL A 340 -10.59 -23.77 -15.36
CA VAL A 340 -10.17 -25.16 -15.58
C VAL A 340 -8.98 -25.45 -14.68
N LYS A 341 -9.20 -26.07 -13.53
CA LYS A 341 -8.10 -26.57 -12.69
C LYS A 341 -7.55 -27.83 -13.35
N SER A 342 -6.25 -27.84 -13.56
CA SER A 342 -5.48 -29.02 -13.94
C SER A 342 -4.74 -29.55 -12.71
N VAL A 343 -4.46 -30.84 -12.67
CA VAL A 343 -3.74 -31.45 -11.56
C VAL A 343 -2.55 -32.24 -12.09
N LYS A 344 -1.39 -32.05 -11.48
CA LYS A 344 -0.17 -32.83 -11.77
C LYS A 344 0.17 -33.76 -10.61
N PRO A 345 0.56 -35.02 -10.86
CA PRO A 345 1.01 -35.91 -9.80
C PRO A 345 2.33 -35.44 -9.20
N ASN A 346 2.44 -35.43 -7.87
CA ASN A 346 3.74 -35.26 -7.20
C ASN A 346 4.51 -36.58 -7.28
N PHE A 347 5.17 -36.84 -8.42
CA PHE A 347 5.86 -38.10 -8.69
C PHE A 347 6.92 -38.46 -7.63
N LYS A 348 7.52 -37.47 -6.97
CA LYS A 348 8.52 -37.71 -5.91
C LYS A 348 7.90 -38.39 -4.69
N ARG A 349 6.73 -37.91 -4.24
CA ARG A 349 6.02 -38.46 -3.09
C ARG A 349 5.26 -39.73 -3.46
N LEU A 350 4.51 -39.69 -4.57
CA LEU A 350 3.75 -40.84 -5.06
C LEU A 350 4.65 -42.04 -5.39
N GLY A 351 5.89 -41.81 -5.84
CA GLY A 351 6.83 -42.89 -6.12
C GLY A 351 7.25 -43.69 -4.89
N GLN A 352 7.33 -43.04 -3.71
CA GLN A 352 7.64 -43.71 -2.44
C GLN A 352 6.46 -44.55 -1.94
N GLN A 353 5.23 -44.12 -2.24
CA GLN A 353 4.01 -44.74 -1.74
C GLN A 353 3.49 -45.87 -2.65
N PHE A 354 3.60 -45.70 -3.98
CA PHE A 354 2.93 -46.58 -4.95
C PHE A 354 3.88 -47.39 -5.84
N GLY A 355 5.19 -47.12 -5.82
CA GLY A 355 6.21 -47.93 -6.49
C GLY A 355 5.83 -48.34 -7.93
N ALA A 356 5.62 -49.64 -8.14
CA ALA A 356 5.25 -50.22 -9.44
C ALA A 356 3.92 -49.68 -10.02
N ARG A 357 2.99 -49.21 -9.19
CA ARG A 357 1.68 -48.65 -9.59
C ARG A 357 1.73 -47.17 -9.97
N LEU A 358 2.89 -46.50 -9.79
CA LEU A 358 3.05 -45.05 -10.02
C LEU A 358 2.52 -44.58 -11.37
N LYS A 359 2.73 -45.36 -12.43
CA LYS A 359 2.32 -45.00 -13.79
C LYS A 359 0.79 -44.95 -13.94
N VAL A 360 0.09 -45.90 -13.32
CA VAL A 360 -1.38 -45.99 -13.37
C VAL A 360 -1.99 -44.91 -12.48
N VAL A 361 -1.46 -44.74 -11.26
CA VAL A 361 -1.89 -43.68 -10.32
C VAL A 361 -1.67 -42.29 -10.91
N GLY A 362 -0.51 -42.04 -11.52
CA GLY A 362 -0.22 -40.77 -12.17
C GLY A 362 -1.14 -40.45 -13.34
N ALA A 363 -1.48 -41.45 -14.17
CA ALA A 363 -2.41 -41.26 -15.28
C ALA A 363 -3.83 -40.94 -14.80
N ARG A 364 -4.32 -41.61 -13.75
CA ARG A 364 -5.65 -41.33 -13.20
C ARG A 364 -5.74 -39.97 -12.53
N ILE A 365 -4.69 -39.55 -11.81
CA ILE A 365 -4.59 -38.20 -11.25
C ILE A 365 -4.69 -37.17 -12.38
N GLN A 366 -3.95 -37.34 -13.48
CA GLN A 366 -4.01 -36.42 -14.62
C GLN A 366 -5.39 -36.34 -15.30
N GLN A 367 -6.27 -37.31 -15.05
CA GLN A 367 -7.63 -37.39 -15.58
C GLN A 367 -8.70 -36.99 -14.56
N MET A 368 -8.32 -36.40 -13.42
CA MET A 368 -9.30 -35.95 -12.43
C MET A 368 -10.26 -34.92 -13.01
N THR A 369 -11.55 -35.06 -12.69
CA THR A 369 -12.56 -34.06 -13.07
C THR A 369 -12.43 -32.79 -12.23
N SER A 370 -13.02 -31.69 -12.67
CA SER A 370 -13.06 -30.44 -11.89
C SER A 370 -13.66 -30.66 -10.49
N GLU A 371 -14.71 -31.49 -10.40
CA GLU A 371 -15.37 -31.87 -9.13
C GLU A 371 -14.43 -32.64 -8.20
N GLU A 372 -13.64 -33.57 -8.74
CA GLU A 372 -12.65 -34.33 -7.98
C GLU A 372 -11.51 -33.44 -7.47
N ILE A 373 -11.01 -32.52 -8.30
CA ILE A 373 -9.98 -31.56 -7.92
C ILE A 373 -10.50 -30.60 -6.85
N GLU A 374 -11.74 -30.15 -6.96
CA GLU A 374 -12.39 -29.30 -5.97
C GLU A 374 -12.61 -30.05 -4.65
N GLN A 375 -13.07 -31.29 -4.70
CA GLN A 375 -13.19 -32.13 -3.50
C GLN A 375 -11.85 -32.29 -2.80
N LEU A 376 -10.78 -32.66 -3.52
CA LEU A 376 -9.44 -32.80 -2.95
C LEU A 376 -8.93 -31.49 -2.33
N SER A 377 -9.19 -30.35 -3.00
CA SER A 377 -8.85 -29.02 -2.49
C SER A 377 -9.57 -28.68 -1.19
N ARG A 378 -10.83 -29.10 -1.07
CA ARG A 378 -11.71 -28.78 0.07
C ARG A 378 -11.45 -29.66 1.29
N THR A 379 -11.30 -30.97 1.09
CA THR A 379 -11.25 -31.95 2.19
C THR A 379 -9.84 -32.41 2.52
N ASN A 380 -8.84 -32.01 1.73
CA ASN A 380 -7.48 -32.54 1.73
C ASN A 380 -7.46 -34.09 1.59
N ARG A 381 -8.55 -34.67 1.05
CA ARG A 381 -8.77 -36.11 0.98
C ARG A 381 -9.70 -36.47 -0.17
N LEU A 382 -9.19 -37.22 -1.14
CA LEU A 382 -9.98 -37.80 -2.22
C LEU A 382 -9.69 -39.28 -2.34
N GLU A 383 -10.75 -40.09 -2.37
CA GLU A 383 -10.64 -41.52 -2.66
C GLU A 383 -10.84 -41.74 -4.17
N LEU A 384 -9.85 -42.34 -4.82
CA LEU A 384 -9.91 -42.73 -6.23
C LEU A 384 -9.84 -44.25 -6.34
N ILE A 385 -10.72 -44.83 -7.16
CA ILE A 385 -10.68 -46.26 -7.48
C ILE A 385 -9.72 -46.46 -8.65
N ILE A 386 -8.62 -47.18 -8.42
CA ILE A 386 -7.61 -47.50 -9.43
C ILE A 386 -7.34 -49.01 -9.40
N ASP A 387 -7.57 -49.68 -10.53
CA ASP A 387 -7.47 -51.15 -10.65
C ASP A 387 -8.36 -51.92 -9.65
N GLY A 388 -9.52 -51.37 -9.28
CA GLY A 388 -10.47 -51.99 -8.35
C GLY A 388 -10.12 -51.82 -6.86
N GLU A 389 -9.04 -51.11 -6.54
CA GLU A 389 -8.65 -50.79 -5.15
C GLU A 389 -8.84 -49.30 -4.86
N PRO A 390 -9.34 -48.93 -3.66
CA PRO A 390 -9.43 -47.54 -3.23
C PRO A 390 -8.05 -47.00 -2.86
N ILE A 391 -7.70 -45.83 -3.40
CA ILE A 391 -6.49 -45.08 -3.06
C ILE A 391 -6.90 -43.73 -2.48
N LEU A 392 -6.33 -43.37 -1.32
CA LEU A 392 -6.53 -42.08 -0.69
C LEU A 392 -5.42 -41.10 -1.09
N LEU A 393 -5.80 -39.97 -1.69
CA LEU A 393 -4.92 -38.86 -2.04
C LEU A 393 -5.11 -37.68 -1.08
N GLY A 394 -4.01 -37.04 -0.69
CA GLY A 394 -3.99 -35.73 -0.04
C GLY A 394 -3.41 -34.64 -0.94
N LEU A 395 -3.44 -33.38 -0.49
CA LEU A 395 -2.97 -32.23 -1.26
C LEU A 395 -1.48 -32.32 -1.61
N ASP A 396 -0.66 -32.86 -0.72
CA ASP A 396 0.77 -33.01 -0.94
C ASP A 396 1.11 -34.04 -2.03
N ASP A 397 0.16 -34.93 -2.38
CA ASP A 397 0.32 -35.95 -3.42
C ASP A 397 0.16 -35.38 -4.83
N VAL A 398 -0.32 -34.13 -4.94
CA VAL A 398 -0.62 -33.48 -6.21
C VAL A 398 -0.14 -32.03 -6.23
N GLU A 399 -0.04 -31.47 -7.43
CA GLU A 399 0.17 -30.05 -7.67
C GLU A 399 -1.02 -29.56 -8.51
N ILE A 400 -1.94 -28.83 -7.89
CA ILE A 400 -3.10 -28.25 -8.56
C ILE A 400 -2.69 -26.92 -9.20
N ARG A 401 -3.00 -26.75 -10.48
CA ARG A 401 -2.68 -25.56 -11.28
C ARG A 401 -3.92 -25.09 -12.01
N THR A 402 -4.24 -23.80 -11.94
CA THR A 402 -5.27 -23.23 -12.81
C THR A 402 -4.72 -23.11 -14.23
N GLN A 403 -5.45 -23.63 -15.22
CA GLN A 403 -5.11 -23.55 -16.63
C GLN A 403 -5.66 -22.24 -17.22
N ASP A 404 -4.80 -21.48 -17.90
CA ASP A 404 -5.18 -20.26 -18.60
C ASP A 404 -6.06 -20.61 -19.80
N LEU A 405 -7.30 -20.09 -19.85
CA LEU A 405 -8.14 -20.14 -21.05
C LEU A 405 -7.61 -19.14 -22.08
N PRO A 406 -7.77 -19.37 -23.40
CA PRO A 406 -7.39 -18.38 -24.41
C PRO A 406 -8.06 -17.02 -24.14
N GLY A 407 -7.26 -15.96 -24.02
CA GLY A 407 -7.75 -14.62 -23.69
C GLY A 407 -7.90 -14.32 -22.20
N TRP A 408 -7.59 -15.26 -21.31
CA TRP A 408 -7.68 -15.09 -19.86
C TRP A 408 -6.37 -15.42 -19.15
N LEU A 409 -6.04 -14.64 -18.12
CA LEU A 409 -4.93 -14.92 -17.22
C LEU A 409 -5.44 -15.05 -15.79
N VAL A 410 -4.96 -16.04 -15.04
CA VAL A 410 -5.44 -16.28 -13.66
C VAL A 410 -4.30 -16.22 -12.63
N ALA A 411 -4.56 -15.55 -11.51
CA ALA A 411 -3.67 -15.54 -10.33
C ALA A 411 -4.47 -15.75 -9.04
N THR A 412 -3.82 -16.36 -8.07
CA THR A 412 -4.40 -16.69 -6.76
C THR A 412 -3.46 -16.24 -5.65
N ASP A 413 -4.03 -15.68 -4.59
CA ASP A 413 -3.37 -15.32 -3.33
C ASP A 413 -4.21 -15.82 -2.14
N GLY A 414 -3.77 -16.90 -1.50
CA GLY A 414 -4.55 -17.59 -0.48
C GLY A 414 -5.93 -18.02 -1.03
N PRO A 415 -7.05 -17.60 -0.40
CA PRO A 415 -8.40 -17.92 -0.90
C PRO A 415 -8.81 -17.05 -2.11
N LEU A 416 -8.17 -15.89 -2.33
CA LEU A 416 -8.59 -14.94 -3.35
C LEU A 416 -8.07 -15.35 -4.72
N THR A 417 -8.95 -15.46 -5.71
CA THR A 417 -8.58 -15.66 -7.12
C THR A 417 -9.07 -14.51 -7.99
N VAL A 418 -8.25 -14.12 -8.96
CA VAL A 418 -8.53 -13.07 -9.94
C VAL A 418 -8.23 -13.59 -11.34
N ALA A 419 -9.21 -13.50 -12.23
CA ALA A 419 -9.05 -13.76 -13.66
C ALA A 419 -9.14 -12.46 -14.46
N LEU A 420 -8.21 -12.21 -15.36
CA LEU A 420 -8.10 -11.00 -16.16
C LEU A 420 -8.37 -11.30 -17.63
N ASP A 421 -9.33 -10.59 -18.24
CA ASP A 421 -9.59 -10.64 -19.68
C ASP A 421 -8.56 -9.80 -20.42
N VAL A 422 -7.74 -10.43 -21.25
CA VAL A 422 -6.70 -9.77 -22.05
C VAL A 422 -7.11 -9.56 -23.51
N THR A 423 -8.36 -9.81 -23.84
CA THR A 423 -8.90 -9.59 -25.19
C THR A 423 -9.01 -8.10 -25.48
N LEU A 424 -8.34 -7.63 -26.52
CA LEU A 424 -8.35 -6.22 -26.93
C LEU A 424 -9.34 -5.99 -28.08
N THR A 425 -10.32 -5.13 -27.81
CA THR A 425 -11.16 -4.51 -28.86
C THR A 425 -10.43 -3.31 -29.48
N ASP A 426 -10.85 -2.86 -30.66
CA ASP A 426 -10.25 -1.69 -31.32
C ASP A 426 -10.42 -0.42 -30.49
N GLU A 427 -11.54 -0.27 -29.80
CA GLU A 427 -11.78 0.85 -28.88
C GLU A 427 -10.78 0.86 -27.71
N LEU A 428 -10.54 -0.30 -27.08
CA LEU A 428 -9.54 -0.42 -26.02
C LEU A 428 -8.12 -0.12 -26.53
N ARG A 429 -7.77 -0.55 -27.74
CA ARG A 429 -6.48 -0.22 -28.37
C ARG A 429 -6.33 1.29 -28.55
N GLN A 430 -7.35 1.95 -29.10
CA GLN A 430 -7.36 3.40 -29.32
C GLN A 430 -7.26 4.18 -27.99
N GLU A 431 -7.97 3.76 -26.94
CA GLU A 431 -7.85 4.38 -25.62
C GLU A 431 -6.45 4.19 -25.02
N GLY A 432 -5.84 3.02 -25.22
CA GLY A 432 -4.46 2.74 -24.80
C GLY A 432 -3.46 3.72 -25.44
N VAL A 433 -3.59 3.95 -26.75
CA VAL A 433 -2.80 4.93 -27.50
C VAL A 433 -3.01 6.34 -26.96
N ALA A 434 -4.27 6.74 -26.71
CA ALA A 434 -4.58 8.05 -26.15
C ALA A 434 -3.96 8.26 -24.75
N ARG A 435 -3.99 7.25 -23.88
CA ARG A 435 -3.38 7.30 -22.54
C ARG A 435 -1.85 7.35 -22.59
N GLU A 436 -1.22 6.63 -23.51
CA GLU A 436 0.22 6.71 -23.73
C GLU A 436 0.61 8.11 -24.24
N LEU A 437 -0.14 8.67 -25.19
CA LEU A 437 0.05 10.04 -25.66
C LEU A 437 -0.06 11.07 -24.52
N VAL A 438 -1.09 10.97 -23.67
CA VAL A 438 -1.22 11.81 -22.47
C VAL A 438 0.03 11.72 -21.59
N ASN A 439 0.51 10.52 -21.30
CA ASN A 439 1.71 10.32 -20.50
C ASN A 439 2.95 10.99 -21.13
N ARG A 440 3.12 10.90 -22.45
CA ARG A 440 4.24 11.54 -23.16
C ARG A 440 4.14 13.06 -23.17
N LEU A 441 2.94 13.59 -23.39
CA LEU A 441 2.69 15.03 -23.34
C LEU A 441 2.93 15.61 -21.94
N GLN A 442 2.51 14.91 -20.87
CA GLN A 442 2.76 15.36 -19.49
C GLN A 442 4.25 15.38 -19.14
N ASN A 443 5.00 14.37 -19.56
CA ASN A 443 6.45 14.36 -19.38
C ASN A 443 7.10 15.51 -20.15
N LEU A 444 6.68 15.74 -21.41
CA LEU A 444 7.17 16.87 -22.20
C LEU A 444 6.87 18.22 -21.55
N ARG A 445 5.68 18.40 -20.95
CA ARG A 445 5.36 19.61 -20.18
C ARG A 445 6.34 19.83 -19.04
N LYS A 446 6.61 18.78 -18.26
CA LYS A 446 7.54 18.82 -17.13
C LYS A 446 8.96 19.13 -17.59
N ASP A 447 9.43 18.45 -18.64
CA ASP A 447 10.78 18.63 -19.19
C ASP A 447 10.97 20.02 -19.82
N SER A 448 9.88 20.62 -20.30
CA SER A 448 9.85 22.01 -20.81
C SER A 448 9.75 23.06 -19.70
N GLY A 449 9.76 22.66 -18.42
CA GLY A 449 9.69 23.57 -17.27
C GLY A 449 8.33 24.24 -17.08
N LEU A 450 7.26 23.72 -17.70
CA LEU A 450 5.92 24.26 -17.54
C LEU A 450 5.39 24.00 -16.13
N GLU A 451 4.70 24.99 -15.59
CA GLU A 451 4.05 24.87 -14.29
C GLU A 451 2.81 23.97 -14.39
N VAL A 452 2.40 23.48 -13.21
CA VAL A 452 1.22 22.63 -13.06
C VAL A 452 -0.05 23.32 -13.58
N GLN A 453 -0.13 24.65 -13.59
CA GLN A 453 -1.35 25.38 -13.97
C GLN A 453 -1.35 25.84 -15.44
N ASP A 454 -0.23 25.71 -16.16
CA ASP A 454 -0.09 26.26 -17.50
C ASP A 454 -1.04 25.63 -18.51
N LYS A 455 -1.78 26.48 -19.23
CA LYS A 455 -2.62 26.06 -20.36
C LYS A 455 -1.78 26.00 -21.62
N ILE A 456 -2.00 24.98 -22.45
CA ILE A 456 -1.19 24.76 -23.66
C ILE A 456 -2.04 24.60 -24.92
N ARG A 457 -1.45 24.86 -26.08
CA ARG A 457 -1.91 24.39 -27.39
C ARG A 457 -0.98 23.25 -27.81
N VAL A 458 -1.58 22.14 -28.24
CA VAL A 458 -0.84 20.96 -28.68
C VAL A 458 -1.03 20.78 -30.18
N THR A 459 0.09 20.74 -30.91
CA THR A 459 0.13 20.40 -32.33
C THR A 459 0.87 19.08 -32.50
N LEU A 460 0.20 18.09 -33.08
CA LEU A 460 0.72 16.76 -33.36
C LEU A 460 1.04 16.63 -34.86
N GLY A 461 2.13 15.95 -35.19
CA GLY A 461 2.40 15.51 -36.55
C GLY A 461 1.41 14.42 -36.96
N GLN A 462 1.04 14.39 -38.24
CA GLN A 462 0.21 13.32 -38.79
C GLN A 462 0.96 11.98 -38.73
N GLN A 463 0.30 10.94 -38.26
CA GLN A 463 0.85 9.60 -38.18
C GLN A 463 -0.27 8.55 -38.21
N ALA A 464 -0.21 7.67 -39.21
CA ALA A 464 -1.21 6.62 -39.42
C ALA A 464 -1.51 5.83 -38.14
N GLY A 465 -2.80 5.76 -37.79
CA GLY A 465 -3.31 5.02 -36.62
C GLY A 465 -3.49 5.90 -35.38
N LEU A 466 -2.80 7.03 -35.30
CA LEU A 466 -2.93 7.96 -34.17
C LEU A 466 -4.19 8.83 -34.29
N GLU A 467 -4.59 9.20 -35.51
CA GLU A 467 -5.71 10.13 -35.72
C GLU A 467 -7.01 9.56 -35.16
N ALA A 468 -7.26 8.26 -35.32
CA ALA A 468 -8.45 7.60 -34.79
C ALA A 468 -8.51 7.69 -33.27
N ALA A 469 -7.39 7.42 -32.57
CA ALA A 469 -7.32 7.53 -31.12
C ALA A 469 -7.53 8.98 -30.64
N VAL A 470 -6.92 9.95 -31.32
CA VAL A 470 -7.03 11.38 -30.97
C VAL A 470 -8.44 11.93 -31.25
N LEU A 471 -9.11 11.44 -32.30
CA LEU A 471 -10.49 11.80 -32.61
C LEU A 471 -11.47 11.20 -31.57
N SER A 472 -11.32 9.92 -31.25
CA SER A 472 -12.20 9.22 -30.29
C SER A 472 -12.01 9.71 -28.84
N PHE A 473 -10.78 10.05 -28.44
CA PHE A 473 -10.43 10.39 -27.05
C PHE A 473 -9.89 11.83 -26.88
N GLY A 474 -10.18 12.72 -27.82
CA GLY A 474 -9.64 14.08 -27.85
C GLY A 474 -9.98 14.91 -26.61
N ASP A 475 -11.20 14.79 -26.09
CA ASP A 475 -11.63 15.48 -24.86
C ASP A 475 -10.85 15.01 -23.63
N TYR A 476 -10.66 13.69 -23.51
CA TYR A 476 -9.85 13.08 -22.46
C TYR A 476 -8.40 13.59 -22.53
N ILE A 477 -7.78 13.57 -23.71
CA ILE A 477 -6.40 14.04 -23.90
C ILE A 477 -6.28 15.52 -23.50
N ARG A 478 -7.19 16.37 -24.00
CA ARG A 478 -7.22 17.81 -23.68
C ARG A 478 -7.35 18.07 -22.19
N GLY A 479 -8.27 17.36 -21.53
CA GLY A 479 -8.53 17.49 -20.10
C GLY A 479 -7.30 17.17 -19.25
N GLU A 480 -6.67 16.03 -19.51
CA GLU A 480 -5.49 15.58 -18.76
C GLU A 480 -4.31 16.53 -18.96
N VAL A 481 -3.97 16.88 -20.22
CA VAL A 481 -2.75 17.67 -20.54
C VAL A 481 -2.94 19.19 -20.46
N GLN A 482 -4.13 19.64 -20.06
CA GLN A 482 -4.51 21.06 -19.99
C GLN A 482 -4.46 21.80 -21.33
N ALA A 483 -4.79 21.10 -22.40
CA ALA A 483 -4.75 21.68 -23.73
C ALA A 483 -6.05 22.45 -24.04
N VAL A 484 -5.93 23.73 -24.42
CA VAL A 484 -7.05 24.52 -24.96
C VAL A 484 -7.32 24.18 -26.42
N ALA A 485 -6.34 23.60 -27.11
CA ALA A 485 -6.46 23.12 -28.47
C ALA A 485 -5.58 21.88 -28.69
N LEU A 486 -6.10 20.93 -29.47
CA LEU A 486 -5.40 19.73 -29.92
C LEU A 486 -5.61 19.63 -31.44
N SER A 487 -4.53 19.72 -32.21
CA SER A 487 -4.58 19.84 -33.68
C SER A 487 -3.51 19.00 -34.36
N PHE A 488 -3.76 18.61 -35.61
CA PHE A 488 -2.77 17.95 -36.46
C PHE A 488 -2.17 18.92 -37.46
N ALA A 489 -0.88 18.75 -37.78
CA ALA A 489 -0.18 19.46 -38.84
C ALA A 489 0.68 18.49 -39.67
N ALA A 490 0.84 18.79 -40.96
CA ALA A 490 1.69 17.99 -41.86
C ALA A 490 3.19 18.17 -41.56
N ASP A 491 3.58 19.34 -41.07
CA ASP A 491 4.94 19.65 -40.63
C ASP A 491 4.89 20.37 -39.27
N VAL A 492 5.70 19.91 -38.31
CA VAL A 492 5.75 20.44 -36.94
C VAL A 492 7.13 21.04 -36.70
N ASN A 493 7.32 22.26 -37.17
CA ASN A 493 8.59 22.99 -37.04
C ASN A 493 8.92 23.33 -35.57
N GLY A 494 10.12 22.96 -35.14
CA GLY A 494 10.62 23.20 -33.77
C GLY A 494 10.01 22.29 -32.70
N GLY A 495 9.36 21.19 -33.10
CA GLY A 495 8.75 20.22 -32.18
C GLY A 495 9.73 19.18 -31.61
N THR A 496 9.37 18.58 -30.50
CA THR A 496 10.03 17.40 -29.92
C THR A 496 9.35 16.14 -30.44
N VAL A 497 10.12 15.14 -30.84
CA VAL A 497 9.57 13.84 -31.28
C VAL A 497 9.25 12.99 -30.06
N LEU A 498 7.98 12.62 -29.90
CA LEU A 498 7.54 11.66 -28.89
C LEU A 498 7.56 10.25 -29.48
N GLU A 499 8.31 9.36 -28.84
CA GLU A 499 8.36 7.95 -29.20
C GLU A 499 7.61 7.09 -28.17
N PHE A 500 6.65 6.31 -28.65
CA PHE A 500 5.90 5.36 -27.83
C PHE A 500 5.25 4.28 -28.69
N ASP A 501 5.33 3.03 -28.23
CA ASP A 501 4.87 1.85 -28.99
C ASP A 501 5.45 1.85 -30.41
N GLU A 502 4.62 1.84 -31.45
CA GLU A 502 5.04 2.01 -32.86
C GLU A 502 5.03 3.47 -33.36
N TYR A 503 4.66 4.42 -32.50
CA TYR A 503 4.47 5.83 -32.84
C TYR A 503 5.75 6.66 -32.68
N LYS A 504 5.97 7.58 -33.63
CA LYS A 504 7.03 8.60 -33.66
C LYS A 504 6.40 9.91 -34.09
N VAL A 505 5.87 10.64 -33.12
CA VAL A 505 5.01 11.79 -33.36
C VAL A 505 5.79 13.07 -33.09
N PRO A 506 6.07 13.91 -34.09
CA PRO A 506 6.54 15.27 -33.86
C PRO A 506 5.48 16.06 -33.09
N VAL A 507 5.84 16.69 -31.97
CA VAL A 507 4.90 17.44 -31.13
C VAL A 507 5.46 18.82 -30.79
N ARG A 508 4.59 19.83 -30.88
CA ARG A 508 4.88 21.18 -30.42
C ARG A 508 3.88 21.57 -29.33
N LEU A 509 4.42 22.04 -28.20
CA LEU A 509 3.65 22.62 -27.11
C LEU A 509 3.84 24.14 -27.14
N GLU A 510 2.75 24.89 -27.08
CA GLU A 510 2.79 26.34 -26.93
C GLU A 510 1.99 26.74 -25.70
N VAL A 511 2.55 27.59 -24.84
CA VAL A 511 1.79 28.14 -23.71
C VAL A 511 0.69 29.03 -24.27
N ALA A 512 -0.55 28.72 -23.92
CA ALA A 512 -1.66 29.60 -24.17
C ALA A 512 -1.58 30.72 -23.13
N ASN A 513 -0.88 31.81 -23.47
CA ASN A 513 -0.99 33.05 -22.71
C ASN A 513 -2.47 33.45 -22.68
N GLY A 514 -3.00 33.59 -21.46
CA GLY A 514 -4.40 33.95 -21.21
C GLY A 514 -4.79 35.27 -21.85
#